data_AF-A0A1X0UCI6-F1
#
_entry.id   AF-A0A1X0UCI6-F1
#
_cell.length_a   1.000
_cell.length_b   1.000
_cell.length_c   1.000
_cell.angle_alpha   90.00
_cell.angle_beta   90.00
_cell.angle_gamma   90.00
#
_symmetry.space_group_name_H-M   'P 1'
#
loop_
_entity.id
_entity.type
_entity.pdbx_description
1 polymer ?
#
loop_
_entity_poly.entity_id
_entity_poly.type
_entity_poly.pdbx_seq_one_letter_code
_entity_poly.pdbx_strand_id
1 'polypeptide(L)' 'MVEASRRRADREAVVDGRERLSYERFADEAFRAGRAMAATGAHPGDRIALWANNFARSSVDYMSFGQRILDRERVR' A
#
# COMPACT_ATOMS: atom_id res chain seq x y z
N MET A 1 4.30 6.67 -4.02
CA MET A 1 3.22 6.60 -3.00
C MET A 1 3.55 7.43 -1.77
N VAL A 2 4.64 7.16 -1.03
CA VAL A 2 5.02 7.92 0.19
C VAL A 2 5.13 9.44 -0.02
N GLU A 3 5.73 9.89 -1.12
CA GLU A 3 5.81 11.33 -1.39
C GLU A 3 4.44 11.94 -1.73
N ALA A 4 3.65 11.22 -2.55
CA ALA A 4 2.32 11.65 -2.94
C ALA A 4 1.36 11.72 -1.74
N SER A 5 1.45 10.78 -0.79
CA SER A 5 0.65 10.82 0.45
C SER A 5 0.99 12.00 1.34
N ARG A 6 2.21 12.55 1.25
CA ARG A 6 2.60 13.78 1.98
C ARG A 6 2.17 15.05 1.24
N ARG A 7 2.37 15.10 -0.08
CA ARG A 7 2.12 16.32 -0.89
C ARG A 7 0.67 16.48 -1.34
N ARG A 8 -0.10 15.40 -1.38
CA ARG A 8 -1.46 15.33 -1.93
C ARG A 8 -2.37 14.47 -1.05
N ALA A 9 -2.18 14.53 0.27
CA ALA A 9 -2.78 13.66 1.27
C ALA A 9 -4.31 13.46 1.09
N ASP A 10 -5.01 14.56 0.84
CA ASP A 10 -6.46 14.65 0.72
C ASP A 10 -6.99 14.33 -0.69
N ARG A 11 -6.12 14.29 -1.71
CA ARG A 11 -6.51 14.00 -3.09
C ARG A 11 -6.84 12.52 -3.25
N GLU A 12 -7.81 12.22 -4.10
CA GLU A 12 -8.17 10.84 -4.46
C GLU A 12 -7.00 10.15 -5.18
N ALA A 13 -6.61 8.98 -4.67
CA ALA A 13 -5.59 8.09 -5.22
C ALA A 13 -6.21 6.89 -5.93
N VAL A 14 -7.32 6.37 -5.40
CA VAL A 14 -8.07 5.25 -5.97
C VAL A 14 -9.55 5.57 -5.97
N VAL A 15 -10.20 5.28 -7.09
CA VAL A 15 -11.61 5.48 -7.35
C VAL A 15 -12.13 4.16 -7.92
N ASP A 16 -12.99 3.47 -7.17
CA ASP A 16 -13.57 2.18 -7.58
C ASP A 16 -15.06 2.16 -7.26
N GLY A 17 -15.91 2.33 -8.27
CA GLY A 17 -17.36 2.48 -8.08
C GLY A 17 -17.70 3.66 -7.15
N ARG A 18 -18.17 3.37 -5.94
CA ARG A 18 -18.46 4.36 -4.87
C ARG A 18 -17.31 4.51 -3.86
N GLU A 19 -16.34 3.62 -3.89
CA GLU A 19 -15.17 3.68 -3.02
C GLU A 19 -14.23 4.78 -3.50
N ARG A 20 -13.73 5.57 -2.54
CA ARG A 20 -12.77 6.66 -2.75
C ARG A 20 -11.72 6.55 -1.66
N LEU A 21 -10.47 6.37 -2.06
CA LEU A 21 -9.33 6.39 -1.14
C LEU A 21 -8.46 7.58 -1.47
N SER A 22 -8.17 8.42 -0.47
CA SER A 22 -7.19 9.49 -0.61
C SER A 22 -5.76 8.92 -0.59
N TYR A 23 -4.77 9.69 -1.06
CA TYR A 23 -3.37 9.23 -1.03
C TYR A 23 -2.87 8.88 0.37
N GLU A 24 -3.31 9.61 1.41
CA GLU A 24 -2.98 9.31 2.80
C GLU A 24 -3.55 7.96 3.24
N ARG A 25 -4.87 7.78 3.08
CA ARG A 25 -5.55 6.53 3.49
C ARG A 25 -5.05 5.32 2.70
N PHE A 26 -4.82 5.51 1.41
CA PHE A 26 -4.27 4.47 0.56
C PHE A 26 -2.87 4.04 1.00
N ALA A 27 -2.02 4.99 1.39
CA ALA A 27 -0.71 4.69 1.95
C ALA A 27 -0.83 3.92 3.26
N ASP A 28 -1.66 4.38 4.19
CA ASP A 28 -1.82 3.75 5.50
C ASP A 28 -2.33 2.31 5.41
N GLU A 29 -3.31 2.04 4.55
CA GLU A 29 -3.79 0.68 4.31
C GLU A 29 -2.70 -0.20 3.66
N ALA A 30 -1.95 0.32 2.69
CA ALA A 30 -0.84 -0.43 2.08
C ALA A 30 0.26 -0.76 3.10
N PHE A 31 0.57 0.18 4.00
CA PHE A 31 1.51 -0.04 5.10
C PHE A 31 0.99 -1.08 6.10
N ARG A 32 -0.31 -1.04 6.41
CA ARG A 32 -0.95 -2.02 7.30
C ARG A 32 -0.90 -3.42 6.71
N ALA A 33 -1.27 -3.58 5.44
CA ALA A 33 -1.19 -4.85 4.72
C ALA A 33 0.26 -5.37 4.67
N GLY A 34 1.23 -4.50 4.35
CA GLY A 34 2.65 -4.86 4.31
C GLY A 34 3.18 -5.34 5.66
N ARG A 35 2.79 -4.70 6.77
CA ARG A 35 3.15 -5.19 8.13
C ARG A 35 2.53 -6.55 8.44
N ALA A 36 1.27 -6.76 8.08
CA ALA A 36 0.61 -8.04 8.28
C ALA A 36 1.30 -9.17 7.50
N MET A 37 1.72 -8.88 6.27
CA MET A 37 2.48 -9.81 5.44
C MET A 37 3.89 -10.09 5.98
N ALA A 38 4.61 -9.08 6.45
CA ALA A 38 5.91 -9.29 7.10
C ALA A 38 5.77 -10.22 8.32
N ALA A 39 4.67 -10.08 9.07
CA ALA A 39 4.38 -10.95 10.21
C ALA A 39 4.10 -12.42 9.82
N THR A 40 3.81 -12.71 8.54
CA THR A 40 3.73 -14.11 8.04
C THR A 40 5.09 -14.69 7.63
N GLY A 41 6.19 -13.96 7.85
CA GLY A 41 7.54 -14.38 7.49
C GLY A 41 7.98 -13.99 6.08
N ALA A 42 7.28 -13.05 5.44
CA ALA A 42 7.71 -12.50 4.17
C ALA A 42 8.92 -11.57 4.34
N HIS A 43 9.92 -11.72 3.48
CA HIS A 43 11.18 -10.97 3.53
C HIS A 43 11.48 -10.27 2.19
N PRO A 44 12.32 -9.21 2.22
CA PRO A 44 12.81 -8.59 0.99
C PRO A 44 13.49 -9.62 0.08
N GLY A 45 13.06 -9.66 -1.19
CA GLY A 45 13.54 -10.62 -2.19
C GLY A 45 12.63 -11.83 -2.39
N ASP A 46 11.69 -12.07 -1.48
CA ASP A 46 10.69 -13.13 -1.65
C ASP A 46 9.76 -12.83 -2.84
N ARG A 47 9.37 -13.88 -3.54
CA ARG A 47 8.37 -13.82 -4.61
C ARG A 47 7.02 -14.18 -4.04
N ILE A 48 6.11 -13.20 -4.00
CA ILE A 48 4.75 -13.40 -3.48
C ILE A 48 3.79 -13.25 -4.64
N ALA A 49 2.95 -14.27 -4.84
CA ALA A 49 1.92 -14.24 -5.87
C ALA A 49 0.76 -13.36 -5.39
N LEU A 50 0.32 -12.43 -6.25
CA LEU A 50 -0.92 -11.69 -6.09
C LEU A 50 -1.92 -12.20 -7.13
N TRP A 51 -2.94 -12.92 -6.68
CA TRP A 51 -4.11 -13.23 -7.50
C TRP A 51 -5.28 -12.43 -6.95
N ALA A 52 -5.74 -11.44 -7.72
CA ALA A 52 -6.87 -10.62 -7.31
C ALA A 52 -7.61 -10.03 -8.52
N ASN A 53 -8.89 -9.70 -8.31
CA ASN A 53 -9.68 -8.91 -9.27
C ASN A 53 -9.17 -7.46 -9.29
N ASN A 54 -9.38 -6.69 -10.36
CA ASN A 54 -8.93 -5.30 -10.41
C ASN A 54 -9.88 -4.34 -9.67
N PHE A 55 -9.77 -4.30 -8.34
CA PHE A 55 -10.55 -3.45 -7.42
C PHE A 55 -9.64 -2.65 -6.48
N ALA A 56 -10.21 -1.70 -5.74
CA ALA A 56 -9.47 -0.83 -4.82
C ALA A 56 -8.63 -1.61 -3.80
N ARG A 57 -9.20 -2.69 -3.24
CA ARG A 57 -8.48 -3.60 -2.32
C ARG A 57 -7.23 -4.20 -2.95
N SER A 58 -7.33 -4.69 -4.17
CA SER A 58 -6.20 -5.29 -4.89
C SER A 58 -5.10 -4.28 -5.20
N SER A 59 -5.47 -3.00 -5.34
CA SER A 59 -4.51 -1.90 -5.48
C SER A 59 -3.75 -1.66 -4.17
N VAL A 60 -4.41 -1.78 -3.01
CA VAL A 60 -3.75 -1.71 -1.68
C VAL A 60 -2.75 -2.86 -1.53
N ASP A 61 -3.18 -4.08 -1.85
CA ASP A 61 -2.35 -5.28 -1.75
C ASP A 61 -1.13 -5.19 -2.68
N TYR A 62 -1.32 -4.78 -3.94
CA TYR A 62 -0.23 -4.54 -4.87
C TYR A 62 0.79 -3.54 -4.31
N MET A 63 0.30 -2.42 -3.78
CA MET A 63 1.18 -1.39 -3.26
C MET A 63 1.91 -1.82 -1.99
N SER A 64 1.33 -2.73 -1.18
CA SER A 64 1.94 -3.27 0.04
C SER A 64 3.26 -4.01 -0.20
N PHE A 65 3.48 -4.56 -1.40
CA PHE A 65 4.73 -5.22 -1.81
C PHE A 65 5.88 -4.23 -2.13
N GLY A 66 5.62 -2.92 -2.13
CA GLY A 66 6.63 -1.93 -2.46
C GLY A 66 7.82 -1.96 -1.49
N GLN A 67 9.04 -2.03 -2.04
CA GLN A 67 10.33 -2.17 -1.34
C GLN A 67 10.60 -1.17 -0.18
N ARG A 68 9.81 -0.09 -0.05
CA ARG A 68 9.93 0.94 0.99
C ARG A 68 8.84 0.91 2.06
N ILE A 69 7.94 -0.08 2.01
CA ILE A 69 6.81 -0.17 2.96
C ILE A 69 7.19 -0.81 4.29
N LEU A 70 8.20 -1.66 4.32
CA LEU A 70 8.69 -2.28 5.55
C LEU A 70 9.51 -1.33 6.43
N ASP A 71 9.82 -0.13 5.95
CA ASP A 71 10.77 0.77 6.61
C ASP A 71 10.18 2.20 6.72
N ARG A 72 9.21 2.37 7.62
CA ARG A 72 8.65 3.71 7.95
C ARG A 72 9.71 4.60 8.63
N GLU A 73 10.77 4.00 9.19
CA GLU A 73 11.77 4.65 10.04
C GLU A 73 12.97 5.21 9.28
N ARG A 74 13.30 4.70 8.08
CA ARG A 74 14.35 5.28 7.22
C ARG A 74 13.93 6.47 6.34
N VAL A 75 12.76 7.06 6.56
CA VAL A 75 12.26 8.26 5.84
C VAL A 75 12.08 9.45 6.80
N ARG A 76 13.00 9.58 7.76
CA ARG A 76 13.28 10.82 8.50
C ARG A 76 14.57 11.42 8.02
#